data_AF-A0A7W9SU71-F1
#
_entry.id   AF-A0A7W9SU71-F1
#
_cell.length_a   1.000
_cell.length_b   1.000
_cell.length_c   1.000
_cell.angle_alpha   90.00
_cell.angle_beta   90.00
_cell.angle_gamma   90.00
#
_symmetry.space_group_name_H-M   'P 1'
#
loop_
_entity.id
_entity.type
_entity.pdbx_description
1 polymer ?
#
loop_
_entity_poly.entity_id
_entity_poly.type
_entity_poly.pdbx_seq_one_letter_code
_entity_poly.pdbx_strand_id
1 'polypeptide(L)'
;MISAIFLMIVLVWWGVERLQLHQEHALEARRRERVLTLRQRYVGLRPDDPVAQERLGDALREAGYPAEAIQAFATAERLHSGSPAGADLASKIRLTRLELTERTRPEQLGQTLQTRESVCRRCGTLNLPHNEACSHCGAALLVSGFWETATKGGKMRGELMREVWPLLAKAALVVAAIACASFLRYEVRMAVLIAAVIVVPFAVLRQLGNPTIDEG
;
A
#
# COMPACT_ATOMS: atom_id res chain seq x y z
N MET A 1 -41.50 -11.87 7.03
CA MET A 1 -41.57 -10.40 6.84
C MET A 1 -40.28 -9.69 7.24
N ILE A 2 -39.71 -9.92 8.43
CA ILE A 2 -38.48 -9.24 8.90
C ILE A 2 -37.28 -9.40 7.93
N SER A 3 -37.10 -10.59 7.35
CA SER A 3 -36.01 -10.85 6.37
C SER A 3 -36.11 -9.98 5.10
N ALA A 4 -37.32 -9.73 4.59
CA ALA A 4 -37.51 -8.91 3.40
C ALA A 4 -37.24 -7.42 3.66
N ILE A 5 -37.59 -6.93 4.86
CA ILE A 5 -37.30 -5.55 5.29
C ILE A 5 -35.79 -5.35 5.45
N PHE A 6 -35.10 -6.33 6.05
CA PHE A 6 -33.64 -6.29 6.18
C PHE A 6 -32.93 -6.26 4.82
N LEU A 7 -33.37 -7.11 3.88
CA LEU A 7 -32.82 -7.13 2.52
C LEU A 7 -33.02 -5.78 1.81
N MET A 8 -34.21 -5.18 1.92
CA MET A 8 -34.50 -3.86 1.37
C MET A 8 -33.58 -2.77 1.93
N ILE A 9 -33.33 -2.76 3.25
CA ILE A 9 -32.42 -1.80 3.89
C ILE A 9 -30.99 -1.96 3.38
N VAL A 10 -30.49 -3.20 3.28
CA VAL A 10 -29.14 -3.49 2.76
C VAL A 10 -28.99 -3.03 1.30
N LEU A 11 -30.00 -3.29 0.46
CA LEU A 11 -29.97 -2.87 -0.95
C LEU A 11 -30.01 -1.34 -1.10
N VAL A 12 -30.83 -0.65 -0.30
CA VAL A 12 -30.87 0.82 -0.29
C VAL A 12 -29.55 1.40 0.21
N TRP A 13 -28.99 0.86 1.30
CA TRP A 13 -27.70 1.30 1.82
C TRP A 13 -26.57 1.10 0.80
N TRP A 14 -26.48 -0.08 0.20
CA TRP A 14 -25.53 -0.38 -0.87
C TRP A 14 -25.69 0.53 -2.08
N GLY A 15 -26.94 0.84 -2.47
CA GLY A 15 -27.22 1.78 -3.56
C GLY A 15 -26.77 3.21 -3.26
N VAL A 16 -27.01 3.70 -2.03
CA VAL A 16 -26.57 5.04 -1.59
C VAL A 16 -25.05 5.12 -1.50
N GLU A 17 -24.39 4.14 -0.88
CA GLU A 17 -22.93 4.11 -0.76
C GLU A 17 -22.26 4.06 -2.14
N ARG A 18 -22.79 3.24 -3.05
CA ARG A 18 -22.31 3.18 -4.43
C ARG A 18 -22.48 4.50 -5.17
N LEU A 19 -23.60 5.19 -4.97
CA LEU A 19 -23.83 6.51 -5.56
C LEU A 19 -22.86 7.56 -5.00
N GLN A 20 -22.62 7.54 -3.68
CA GLN A 20 -21.67 8.43 -3.03
C GLN A 20 -20.25 8.25 -3.59
N LEU A 21 -19.78 7.00 -3.67
CA LEU A 21 -18.47 6.68 -4.27
C LEU A 21 -18.36 7.18 -5.72
N HIS A 22 -19.40 7.00 -6.53
CA HIS A 22 -19.41 7.52 -7.89
C HIS A 22 -19.33 9.05 -7.95
N GLN A 23 -20.00 9.76 -7.05
CA GLN A 23 -19.92 11.22 -6.98
C GLN A 23 -18.52 11.70 -6.55
N GLU A 24 -17.92 11.05 -5.56
CA GLU A 24 -16.56 11.38 -5.11
C GLU A 24 -15.54 11.21 -6.23
N HIS A 25 -15.58 10.09 -6.95
CA HIS A 25 -14.70 9.88 -8.10
C HIS A 25 -14.92 10.92 -9.21
N ALA A 26 -16.16 11.31 -9.50
CA ALA A 26 -16.45 12.35 -10.48
C ALA A 26 -15.93 13.73 -10.05
N LEU A 27 -16.04 14.07 -8.77
CA LEU A 27 -15.50 15.31 -8.21
C LEU A 27 -13.97 15.32 -8.24
N GLU A 28 -13.33 14.20 -7.91
CA GLU A 28 -11.89 14.05 -8.00
C GLU A 28 -11.37 14.18 -9.44
N ALA A 29 -12.01 13.52 -10.41
CA ALA A 29 -11.66 13.65 -11.83
C ALA A 29 -11.71 15.13 -12.26
N ARG A 30 -12.81 15.81 -11.93
CA ARG A 30 -12.99 17.24 -12.23
C ARG A 30 -11.96 18.14 -11.51
N ARG A 31 -11.50 17.75 -10.32
CA ARG A 31 -10.43 18.46 -9.60
C ARG A 31 -9.08 18.28 -10.31
N ARG A 32 -8.75 17.06 -10.72
CA ARG A 32 -7.50 16.73 -11.44
C ARG A 32 -7.41 17.51 -12.76
N GLU A 33 -8.50 17.55 -13.53
CA GLU A 33 -8.57 18.32 -14.78
C GLU A 33 -8.36 19.83 -14.56
N ARG A 34 -8.95 20.40 -13.51
CA ARG A 34 -8.73 21.82 -13.17
C ARG A 34 -7.28 22.10 -12.83
N VAL A 35 -6.65 21.24 -12.03
CA VAL A 35 -5.23 21.38 -11.67
C VAL A 35 -4.37 21.29 -12.93
N LEU A 36 -4.63 20.32 -13.81
CA LEU A 36 -3.93 20.19 -15.09
C LEU A 36 -4.02 21.46 -15.93
N THR A 37 -5.23 21.99 -16.11
CA THR A 37 -5.46 23.21 -16.89
C THR A 37 -4.69 24.41 -16.33
N LEU A 38 -4.68 24.57 -15.00
CA LEU A 38 -3.93 25.65 -14.34
C LEU A 38 -2.42 25.49 -14.52
N ARG A 39 -1.90 24.25 -14.43
CA ARG A 39 -0.47 23.96 -14.62
C ARG A 39 -0.03 24.16 -16.06
N GLN A 40 -0.85 23.76 -17.04
CA GLN A 40 -0.58 24.02 -18.46
C GLN A 40 -0.49 25.53 -18.74
N ARG A 41 -1.41 26.33 -18.20
CA ARG A 41 -1.32 27.80 -18.30
C ARG A 41 -0.06 28.35 -17.65
N TYR A 42 0.31 27.84 -16.49
CA TYR A 42 1.51 28.27 -15.77
C TYR A 42 2.80 27.98 -16.56
N VAL A 43 2.92 26.78 -17.14
CA VAL A 43 4.05 26.42 -18.02
C VAL A 43 4.06 27.27 -19.29
N GLY A 44 2.89 27.61 -19.85
CA GLY A 44 2.80 28.56 -20.97
C GLY A 44 3.33 29.96 -20.65
N LEU A 45 3.24 30.40 -19.39
CA LEU A 45 3.80 31.67 -18.92
C LEU A 45 5.30 31.57 -18.58
N ARG A 46 5.78 30.39 -18.19
CA ARG A 46 7.17 30.11 -17.78
C ARG A 46 7.63 28.75 -18.29
N PRO A 47 8.01 28.64 -19.58
CA PRO A 47 8.36 27.35 -20.17
C PRO A 47 9.69 26.80 -19.64
N ASP A 48 10.60 27.68 -19.22
CA ASP A 48 11.96 27.35 -18.77
C ASP A 48 12.06 27.14 -17.25
N ASP A 49 10.94 27.18 -16.53
CA ASP A 49 10.92 26.89 -15.09
C ASP A 49 10.85 25.37 -14.87
N PRO A 50 11.92 24.73 -14.35
CA PRO A 50 11.94 23.29 -14.19
C PRO A 50 10.92 22.80 -13.15
N VAL A 51 10.61 23.59 -12.13
CA VAL A 51 9.60 23.24 -11.12
C VAL A 51 8.21 23.30 -11.73
N ALA A 52 7.96 24.25 -12.64
CA ALA A 52 6.70 24.33 -13.37
C ALA A 52 6.46 23.06 -14.21
N GLN A 53 7.50 22.60 -14.93
CA GLN A 53 7.48 21.39 -15.75
C GLN A 53 7.28 20.13 -14.91
N GLU A 54 7.95 20.02 -13.75
CA GLU A 54 7.74 18.92 -12.81
C GLU A 54 6.29 18.87 -12.32
N ARG A 55 5.75 20.01 -11.87
CA ARG A 55 4.36 20.09 -11.37
C ARG A 55 3.33 19.80 -12.45
N LEU A 56 3.64 20.11 -13.72
CA LEU A 56 2.82 19.72 -14.85
C LEU A 56 2.86 18.19 -15.05
N GLY A 57 4.03 17.56 -14.93
CA GLY A 57 4.17 16.10 -14.97
C GLY A 57 3.35 15.40 -13.88
N ASP A 58 3.41 15.90 -12.63
CA ASP A 58 2.60 15.38 -11.52
C ASP A 58 1.09 15.48 -11.84
N ALA A 59 0.63 16.63 -12.33
CA ALA A 59 -0.77 16.85 -12.69
C ALA A 59 -1.24 15.99 -13.88
N LEU A 60 -0.39 15.79 -14.89
CA LEU A 60 -0.67 14.91 -16.02
C LEU A 60 -0.80 13.45 -15.58
N ARG A 61 0.11 12.98 -14.72
CA ARG A 61 0.06 11.61 -14.18
C ARG A 61 -1.21 11.39 -13.37
N GLU A 62 -1.55 12.30 -12.46
CA GLU A 62 -2.78 12.23 -11.66
C GLU A 62 -4.07 12.27 -12.50
N ALA A 63 -4.08 13.07 -13.57
CA ALA A 63 -5.17 13.16 -14.53
C ALA A 63 -5.27 11.95 -15.49
N GLY A 64 -4.30 11.02 -15.42
CA GLY A 64 -4.32 9.78 -16.19
C GLY A 64 -3.66 9.86 -17.57
N TYR A 65 -2.77 10.82 -17.78
CA TYR A 65 -1.98 11.04 -19.00
C TYR A 65 -0.48 10.73 -18.76
N PRO A 66 -0.10 9.46 -18.52
CA PRO A 66 1.26 9.11 -18.11
C PRO A 66 2.31 9.32 -19.21
N ALA A 67 1.95 9.24 -20.50
CA ALA A 67 2.89 9.45 -21.59
C ALA A 67 3.35 10.91 -21.67
N GLU A 68 2.39 11.84 -21.55
CA GLU A 68 2.62 13.29 -21.52
C GLU A 68 3.34 13.69 -20.22
N ALA A 69 3.01 13.05 -19.09
CA ALA A 69 3.70 13.26 -17.82
C ALA A 69 5.20 12.95 -17.93
N ILE A 70 5.57 11.84 -18.58
CA ILE A 70 6.98 11.48 -18.82
C ILE A 70 7.70 12.58 -19.62
N GLN A 71 7.05 13.16 -20.63
CA GLN A 71 7.64 14.24 -21.44
C GLN A 71 7.85 15.52 -20.61
N ALA A 72 6.89 15.87 -19.75
CA ALA A 72 7.00 17.02 -18.85
C ALA A 72 8.14 16.83 -17.84
N PHE A 73 8.23 15.65 -17.21
CA PHE A 73 9.34 15.33 -16.31
C PHE A 73 10.69 15.31 -17.03
N ALA A 74 10.78 14.75 -18.24
CA ALA A 74 12.03 14.77 -19.02
C ALA A 74 12.44 16.20 -19.39
N THR A 75 11.48 17.10 -19.61
CA THR A 75 11.76 18.52 -19.85
C THR A 75 12.26 19.21 -18.58
N ALA A 76 11.63 18.95 -17.43
CA ALA A 76 12.13 19.39 -16.13
C ALA A 76 13.55 18.87 -15.84
N GLU A 77 13.88 17.64 -16.26
CA GLU A 77 15.21 17.04 -16.08
C GLU A 77 16.27 17.75 -16.91
N ARG A 78 15.96 18.03 -18.18
CA ARG A 78 16.83 18.80 -19.08
C ARG A 78 17.09 20.21 -18.55
N LEU A 79 16.04 20.88 -18.07
CA LEU A 79 16.15 22.21 -17.45
C LEU A 79 16.92 22.17 -16.12
N HIS A 80 16.90 21.05 -15.39
CA HIS A 80 17.63 20.84 -14.14
C HIS A 80 19.11 20.49 -14.30
N SER A 81 19.61 20.24 -15.52
CA SER A 81 20.94 19.65 -15.78
C SER A 81 22.17 20.44 -15.28
N GLY A 82 22.00 21.45 -14.41
CA GLY A 82 23.03 22.11 -13.61
C GLY A 82 22.87 22.01 -12.06
N SER A 83 21.89 21.28 -11.51
CA SER A 83 21.62 21.19 -10.06
C SER A 83 21.41 19.74 -9.58
N PRO A 84 21.98 19.32 -8.43
CA PRO A 84 21.90 17.94 -7.92
C PRO A 84 20.51 17.49 -7.42
N ALA A 85 19.46 18.30 -7.58
CA ALA A 85 18.09 17.98 -7.18
C ALA A 85 17.36 16.98 -8.12
N GLY A 86 17.94 16.61 -9.26
CA GLY A 86 17.31 15.75 -10.28
C GLY A 86 17.04 14.29 -9.89
N ALA A 87 17.50 13.82 -8.72
CA ALA A 87 17.36 12.42 -8.29
C ALA A 87 15.88 11.99 -8.08
N ASP A 88 15.00 12.92 -7.70
CA ASP A 88 13.56 12.63 -7.53
C ASP A 88 12.86 12.46 -8.89
N LEU A 89 13.30 13.20 -9.90
CA LEU A 89 12.64 13.28 -11.19
C LEU A 89 12.84 12.01 -12.04
N ALA A 90 14.04 11.43 -12.00
CA ALA A 90 14.33 10.14 -12.63
C ALA A 90 13.44 9.02 -12.02
N SER A 91 13.21 9.08 -10.70
CA SER A 91 12.30 8.16 -10.01
C SER A 91 10.85 8.35 -10.46
N LYS A 92 10.38 9.61 -10.57
CA LYS A 92 9.04 9.93 -11.08
C LYS A 92 8.83 9.46 -12.53
N ILE A 93 9.80 9.67 -13.42
CA ILE A 93 9.76 9.17 -14.81
C ILE A 93 9.64 7.65 -14.82
N ARG A 94 10.46 6.96 -14.03
CA ARG A 94 10.45 5.49 -13.94
C ARG A 94 9.11 4.95 -13.47
N LEU A 95 8.56 5.50 -12.39
CA LEU A 95 7.24 5.09 -11.87
C LEU A 95 6.12 5.33 -12.90
N THR A 96 6.17 6.46 -13.59
CA THR A 96 5.17 6.81 -14.61
C THR A 96 5.27 5.89 -15.84
N ARG A 97 6.47 5.45 -16.22
CA ARG A 97 6.65 4.42 -17.26
C ARG A 97 6.04 3.09 -16.86
N LEU A 98 6.21 2.67 -15.60
CA LEU A 98 5.58 1.44 -15.09
C LEU A 98 4.05 1.54 -15.18
N GLU A 99 3.48 2.67 -14.77
CA GLU A 99 2.04 2.93 -14.88
C GLU A 99 1.56 2.89 -16.34
N LEU A 100 2.33 3.46 -17.28
CA LEU A 100 2.02 3.39 -18.70
C LEU A 100 2.09 1.95 -19.23
N THR A 101 3.09 1.17 -18.83
CA THR A 101 3.21 -0.26 -19.20
C THR A 101 2.04 -1.08 -18.67
N GLU A 102 1.62 -0.86 -17.42
CA GLU A 102 0.45 -1.53 -16.85
C GLU A 102 -0.82 -1.29 -17.67
N ARG A 103 -1.03 -0.05 -18.12
CA ARG A 103 -2.21 0.29 -18.93
C ARG A 103 -2.16 -0.23 -20.35
N THR A 104 -0.97 -0.28 -20.96
CA THR A 104 -0.80 -0.59 -22.40
C THR A 104 -0.49 -2.05 -22.68
N ARG A 105 0.15 -2.75 -21.74
CA ARG A 105 0.62 -4.14 -21.88
C ARG A 105 0.53 -4.89 -20.55
N PRO A 106 -0.68 -5.10 -20.02
CA PRO A 106 -0.88 -5.76 -18.71
C PRO A 106 -0.28 -7.17 -18.66
N GLU A 107 -0.18 -7.87 -19.80
CA GLU A 107 0.47 -9.18 -19.92
C GLU A 107 1.98 -9.16 -19.62
N GLN A 108 2.63 -8.01 -19.78
CA GLN A 108 4.05 -7.82 -19.42
C GLN A 108 4.23 -7.53 -17.93
N LEU A 109 3.16 -7.18 -17.20
CA LEU A 109 3.22 -6.83 -15.78
C LEU A 109 3.59 -8.04 -14.90
N GLY A 110 3.21 -9.26 -15.30
CA GLY A 110 3.63 -10.49 -14.61
C GLY A 110 5.13 -10.78 -14.76
N GLN A 111 5.74 -10.31 -15.85
CA GLN A 111 7.19 -10.37 -16.05
C GLN A 111 7.91 -9.26 -15.27
N THR A 112 7.28 -8.10 -15.05
CA THR A 112 7.87 -6.97 -14.30
C THR A 112 7.57 -6.96 -12.79
N LEU A 113 6.56 -7.70 -12.32
CA LEU A 113 6.36 -7.98 -10.89
C LEU A 113 7.45 -8.91 -10.34
N GLN A 114 7.98 -9.81 -11.17
CA GLN A 114 9.23 -10.52 -10.89
C GLN A 114 10.44 -9.60 -10.96
N THR A 115 10.36 -8.41 -11.60
CA THR A 115 11.42 -7.38 -11.61
C THR A 115 11.26 -6.31 -10.55
N ARG A 116 10.51 -6.53 -9.45
CA ARG A 116 10.50 -5.56 -8.34
C ARG A 116 11.91 -5.47 -7.77
N GLU A 117 12.61 -4.41 -8.17
CA GLU A 117 13.86 -4.03 -7.57
C GLU A 117 13.64 -3.88 -6.06
N SER A 118 14.43 -4.59 -5.28
CA SER A 118 14.32 -4.56 -3.83
C SER A 118 15.14 -3.39 -3.31
N VAL A 119 14.47 -2.49 -2.58
CA VAL A 119 15.15 -1.38 -1.91
C VAL A 119 15.80 -1.90 -0.64
N CYS A 120 17.12 -1.75 -0.53
CA CYS A 120 17.84 -2.12 0.68
C CYS A 120 17.41 -1.21 1.84
N ARG A 121 16.81 -1.76 2.90
CA ARG A 121 16.40 -0.98 4.09
C ARG A 121 17.56 -0.31 4.83
N ARG A 122 18.80 -0.76 4.62
CA ARG A 122 19.99 -0.22 5.30
C ARG A 122 20.60 0.98 4.58
N CYS A 123 20.63 0.97 3.25
CA CYS A 123 21.35 2.00 2.47
C CYS A 123 20.54 2.62 1.34
N GLY A 124 19.30 2.16 1.11
CA GLY A 124 18.42 2.68 0.06
C GLY A 124 18.77 2.21 -1.36
N THR A 125 19.85 1.46 -1.56
CA THR A 125 20.23 0.97 -2.89
C THR A 125 19.20 0.00 -3.46
N LEU A 126 18.87 0.20 -4.73
CA LEU A 126 18.00 -0.67 -5.52
C LEU A 126 18.78 -1.91 -5.98
N ASN A 127 18.17 -3.07 -5.80
CA ASN A 127 18.77 -4.35 -6.12
C ASN A 127 17.89 -5.15 -7.05
N LEU A 128 18.51 -5.97 -7.90
CA LEU A 128 17.76 -6.89 -8.74
C LEU A 128 16.96 -7.88 -7.86
N PRO A 129 15.83 -8.40 -8.34
CA PRO A 129 14.93 -9.24 -7.55
C PRO A 129 15.57 -10.56 -7.13
N HIS A 130 16.56 -11.02 -7.89
CA HIS A 130 17.29 -12.26 -7.64
C HIS A 130 18.45 -12.07 -6.65
N ASN A 131 18.75 -10.83 -6.26
CA ASN A 131 19.80 -10.56 -5.29
C ASN A 131 19.29 -10.89 -3.88
N GLU A 132 19.93 -11.85 -3.22
CA GLU A 132 19.66 -12.16 -1.81
C GLU A 132 20.28 -11.11 -0.87
N ALA A 133 21.27 -10.36 -1.36
CA ALA A 133 22.00 -9.33 -0.63
C ALA A 133 22.19 -8.05 -1.46
N CYS A 134 22.27 -6.92 -0.77
CA CYS A 134 22.48 -5.62 -1.38
C CYS A 134 23.84 -5.55 -2.10
N SER A 135 23.82 -5.17 -3.38
CA SER A 135 24.99 -4.99 -4.24
C SER A 135 25.96 -3.92 -3.71
N HIS A 136 25.47 -2.98 -2.90
CA HIS A 136 26.27 -1.89 -2.34
C HIS A 136 26.81 -2.18 -0.93
N CYS A 137 25.97 -2.68 -0.02
CA CYS A 137 26.34 -2.83 1.39
C CYS A 137 26.30 -4.27 1.93
N GLY A 138 25.92 -5.24 1.11
CA GLY A 138 25.83 -6.66 1.49
C GLY A 138 24.68 -7.02 2.44
N ALA A 139 23.83 -6.06 2.83
CA ALA A 139 22.69 -6.35 3.71
C ALA A 139 21.63 -7.20 3.00
N ALA A 140 21.01 -8.15 3.73
CA ALA A 140 19.99 -9.04 3.18
C ALA A 140 18.75 -8.30 2.68
N LEU A 141 18.17 -8.77 1.58
CA LEU A 141 16.98 -8.18 0.93
C LEU A 141 15.74 -9.05 1.21
N LEU A 142 14.62 -8.43 1.58
CA LEU A 142 13.36 -9.07 1.98
C LEU A 142 12.52 -9.60 0.79
N VAL A 143 13.15 -10.25 -0.19
CA VAL A 143 12.49 -10.56 -1.47
C VAL A 143 11.74 -11.89 -1.48
N SER A 144 12.06 -12.83 -0.59
CA SER A 144 11.28 -14.07 -0.52
C SER A 144 9.97 -13.85 0.25
N GLY A 145 8.85 -14.27 -0.35
CA GLY A 145 7.54 -14.22 0.29
C GLY A 145 7.57 -14.86 1.68
N PHE A 146 6.74 -14.37 2.60
CA PHE A 146 6.66 -14.85 3.99
C PHE A 146 6.72 -16.38 4.10
N TRP A 147 6.07 -17.10 3.18
CA TRP A 147 6.07 -18.56 3.12
C TRP A 147 7.39 -19.21 2.70
N GLU A 148 8.17 -18.62 1.78
CA GLU A 148 9.49 -19.13 1.41
C GLU A 148 10.52 -18.91 2.54
N THR A 149 10.43 -17.78 3.23
CA THR A 149 11.30 -17.46 4.37
C THR A 149 10.96 -18.32 5.60
N ALA A 150 9.69 -18.67 5.78
CA ALA A 150 9.25 -19.57 6.86
C ALA A 150 9.62 -21.04 6.61
N THR A 151 9.73 -21.47 5.34
CA THR A 151 9.99 -22.88 4.99
C THR A 151 11.46 -23.19 4.78
N LYS A 152 12.28 -22.25 4.26
CA LYS A 152 13.73 -22.42 4.16
C LYS A 152 14.37 -22.26 5.55
N GLY A 153 14.66 -23.39 6.19
CA GLY A 153 15.20 -23.48 7.54
C GLY A 153 16.55 -22.80 7.71
N GLY A 154 16.54 -21.62 8.30
CA GLY A 154 17.73 -20.93 8.80
C GLY A 154 17.48 -20.40 10.22
N LYS A 155 18.55 -19.93 10.89
CA LYS A 155 18.52 -19.32 12.24
C LYS A 155 17.38 -18.30 12.43
N MET A 156 17.00 -17.61 11.35
CA MET A 156 15.90 -16.64 11.30
C MET A 156 14.52 -17.23 11.64
N ARG A 157 14.28 -18.52 11.37
CA ARG A 157 13.03 -19.22 11.75
C ARG A 157 12.87 -19.30 13.27
N GLY A 158 13.97 -19.38 14.03
CA GLY A 158 13.93 -19.46 15.49
C GLY A 158 13.63 -18.10 16.16
N GLU A 159 13.99 -16.99 15.53
CA GLU A 159 13.66 -15.64 15.99
C GLU A 159 12.24 -15.25 15.61
N LEU A 160 11.86 -15.47 14.34
CA LEU A 160 10.50 -15.21 13.87
C LEU A 160 9.47 -16.06 14.63
N MET A 161 9.78 -17.34 14.89
CA MET A 161 8.89 -18.17 15.71
C MET A 161 8.81 -17.67 17.15
N ARG A 162 9.88 -17.14 17.75
CA ARG A 162 9.80 -16.59 19.12
C ARG A 162 8.88 -15.38 19.21
N GLU A 163 8.86 -14.52 18.19
CA GLU A 163 7.95 -13.36 18.14
C GLU A 163 6.51 -13.74 17.79
N VAL A 164 6.32 -14.67 16.85
CA VAL A 164 4.99 -15.04 16.34
C VAL A 164 4.28 -16.06 17.22
N TRP A 165 5.01 -16.90 17.96
CA TRP A 165 4.45 -17.92 18.86
C TRP A 165 3.44 -17.40 19.90
N PRO A 166 3.70 -16.31 20.65
CA PRO A 166 2.73 -15.79 21.61
C PRO A 166 1.44 -15.29 20.94
N LEU A 167 1.51 -14.77 19.72
CA LEU A 167 0.33 -14.34 18.96
C LEU A 167 -0.51 -15.54 18.50
N LEU A 168 0.15 -16.58 17.97
CA LEU A 168 -0.52 -17.83 17.58
C LEU A 168 -1.16 -18.55 18.78
N ALA A 169 -0.47 -18.59 19.92
CA ALA A 169 -1.02 -19.18 21.15
C ALA A 169 -2.28 -18.43 21.63
N LYS A 170 -2.26 -17.09 21.59
CA LYS A 170 -3.44 -16.25 21.92
C LYS A 170 -4.59 -16.51 20.94
N ALA A 171 -4.31 -16.58 19.64
CA ALA A 171 -5.33 -16.87 18.62
C ALA A 171 -5.93 -18.27 18.81
N ALA A 172 -5.11 -19.28 19.08
CA ALA A 172 -5.57 -20.64 19.36
C ALA A 172 -6.47 -20.71 20.61
N LEU A 173 -6.16 -19.95 21.67
CA LEU A 173 -6.99 -19.85 22.87
C LEU A 173 -8.38 -19.27 22.54
N VAL A 174 -8.45 -18.24 21.69
CA VAL A 174 -9.73 -17.64 21.26
C VAL A 174 -10.55 -18.64 20.45
N VAL A 175 -9.92 -19.34 19.50
CA VAL A 175 -10.60 -20.36 18.70
C VAL A 175 -11.12 -21.50 19.58
N ALA A 176 -10.32 -21.97 20.55
CA ALA A 176 -10.74 -23.00 21.51
C ALA A 176 -11.90 -22.52 22.40
N ALA A 177 -11.88 -21.26 22.85
CA ALA A 177 -12.99 -20.68 23.62
C ALA A 177 -14.29 -20.60 22.81
N ILE A 178 -14.21 -20.21 21.53
CA ILE A 178 -15.37 -20.19 20.61
C ILE A 178 -15.88 -21.62 20.36
N ALA A 179 -14.99 -22.59 20.15
CA ALA A 179 -15.36 -23.98 19.97
C ALA A 179 -16.08 -24.55 21.21
N CYS A 180 -15.56 -24.32 22.42
CA CYS A 180 -16.24 -24.69 23.67
C CYS A 180 -17.58 -23.97 23.85
N ALA A 181 -17.66 -22.68 23.50
CA ALA A 181 -18.91 -21.91 23.55
C ALA A 181 -20.03 -22.49 22.65
N SER A 182 -19.66 -23.25 21.63
CA SER A 182 -20.61 -23.87 20.69
C SER A 182 -21.44 -24.98 21.33
N PHE A 183 -20.95 -25.59 22.42
CA PHE A 183 -21.62 -26.66 23.17
C PHE A 183 -22.41 -26.17 24.38
N LEU A 184 -22.37 -24.86 24.67
CA LEU A 184 -23.08 -24.26 25.79
C LEU A 184 -24.53 -23.90 25.41
N ARG A 185 -25.42 -23.81 26.42
CA ARG A 185 -26.80 -23.34 26.23
C ARG A 185 -26.79 -21.92 25.67
N TYR A 186 -27.79 -21.60 24.84
CA TYR A 186 -27.86 -20.37 24.04
C TYR A 186 -27.63 -19.08 24.85
N GLU A 187 -28.18 -19.01 26.06
CA GLU A 187 -28.04 -17.87 26.97
C GLU A 187 -26.58 -17.60 27.37
N VAL A 188 -25.81 -18.65 27.62
CA VAL A 188 -24.38 -18.55 28.00
C VAL A 188 -23.50 -18.33 26.76
N ARG A 189 -23.88 -18.92 25.63
CA ARG A 189 -23.16 -18.78 24.35
C ARG A 189 -23.08 -17.32 23.89
N MET A 190 -24.16 -16.54 24.04
CA MET A 190 -24.18 -15.13 23.63
C MET A 190 -23.27 -14.26 24.50
N ALA A 191 -23.26 -14.49 25.83
CA ALA A 191 -22.38 -13.76 26.74
C ALA A 191 -20.89 -14.03 26.45
N VAL A 192 -20.54 -15.29 26.18
CA VAL A 192 -19.15 -15.69 25.87
C VAL A 192 -18.69 -15.14 24.52
N LEU A 193 -19.55 -15.14 23.49
CA LEU A 193 -19.21 -14.56 22.18
C LEU A 193 -19.01 -13.04 22.26
N ILE A 194 -19.86 -12.32 22.99
CA ILE A 194 -19.70 -10.88 23.20
C ILE A 194 -18.39 -10.59 23.94
N ALA A 195 -18.08 -11.34 25.00
CA ALA A 195 -16.82 -11.20 25.72
C ALA A 195 -15.60 -11.48 24.83
N ALA A 196 -15.64 -12.53 24.01
CA ALA A 196 -14.55 -12.89 23.10
C ALA A 196 -14.33 -11.83 21.99
N VAL A 197 -15.40 -11.27 21.44
CA VAL A 197 -15.32 -10.31 20.32
C VAL A 197 -14.99 -8.88 20.79
N ILE A 198 -15.41 -8.48 22.00
CA ILE A 198 -15.19 -7.11 22.48
C ILE A 198 -13.96 -7.02 23.39
N VAL A 199 -13.84 -7.92 24.37
CA VAL A 199 -12.83 -7.79 25.43
C VAL A 199 -11.44 -8.20 24.94
N VAL A 200 -11.35 -9.25 24.12
CA VAL A 200 -10.05 -9.75 23.65
C VAL A 200 -9.37 -8.75 22.70
N PRO A 201 -10.04 -8.20 21.67
CA PRO A 201 -9.40 -7.19 20.81
C PRO A 201 -9.02 -5.94 21.59
N PHE A 202 -9.85 -5.50 22.54
CA PHE A 202 -9.54 -4.34 23.37
C PHE A 202 -8.32 -4.57 24.28
N ALA A 203 -8.19 -5.75 24.89
CA ALA A 203 -7.02 -6.11 25.70
C ALA A 203 -5.73 -6.22 24.86
N VAL A 204 -5.83 -6.75 23.65
CA VAL A 204 -4.71 -6.83 22.70
C VAL A 204 -4.28 -5.42 22.24
N LEU A 205 -5.24 -4.56 21.89
CA LEU A 205 -4.95 -3.16 21.51
C LEU A 205 -4.30 -2.38 22.67
N ARG A 206 -4.74 -2.61 23.91
CA ARG A 206 -4.13 -2.00 25.10
C ARG A 206 -2.68 -2.45 25.33
N GLN A 207 -2.35 -3.72 25.05
CA GLN A 207 -0.97 -4.20 25.12
C GLN A 207 -0.09 -3.59 24.03
N LEU A 208 -0.62 -3.41 22.81
CA LEU A 208 0.12 -2.79 21.71
C LEU A 208 0.33 -1.27 21.92
N GLY A 209 -0.58 -0.61 22.63
CA GLY A 209 -0.49 0.83 22.93
C GLY A 209 0.44 1.20 24.08
N ASN A 210 1.06 0.24 24.78
CA ASN A 210 1.96 0.49 25.89
C ASN A 210 3.37 0.02 25.50
N PRO A 211 4.12 0.78 24.68
CA PRO A 211 5.50 0.43 24.38
C PRO A 211 6.26 0.48 25.70
N THR A 212 6.77 -0.67 26.13
CA THR A 212 7.80 -0.73 27.16
C THR A 212 8.98 0.06 26.61
N ILE A 213 9.14 1.29 27.09
CA ILE A 213 10.37 2.05 26.92
C ILE A 213 11.38 1.30 27.76
N ASP A 214 12.11 0.38 27.12
CA ASP A 214 13.29 -0.24 27.71
C ASP A 214 14.34 0.88 27.81
N GLU A 215 14.50 1.42 29.02
CA GLU A 215 15.64 2.25 29.41
C GLU A 215 16.86 1.32 29.57
N GLY A 216 17.67 1.21 28.52
CA GLY A 216 18.93 0.47 28.50
C GLY A 216 19.88 1.01 27.45
#